data_AF-A0A917RYD2-F1
#
_entry.id   AF-A0A917RYD2-F1
#
_cell.length_a   1.000
_cell.length_b   1.000
_cell.length_c   1.000
_cell.angle_alpha   90.00
_cell.angle_beta   90.00
_cell.angle_gamma   90.00
#
_symmetry.space_group_name_H-M   'P 1'
#
loop_
_entity.id
_entity.type
_entity.pdbx_description
1 polymer ?
#
loop_
_entity_poly.entity_id
_entity_poly.type
_entity_poly.pdbx_seq_one_letter_code
_entity_poly.pdbx_strand_id
1 'polypeptide(L)'
;MKSVLSERKTLHPPSIEDIEHRELPEAAGQAVRELAAEIAFTLDPAPGAAARTLADPALLELIRARSGELPAAVRRAMRPPAAPAGACVLRRLPLRDDEIGPTPPDWQTATAWTAESNRPGCSFELDIAMLLLAAAAGEPFGWAGQQDGRLVNNIVPAVGHELEQSGASSTILLSPHTEDAFHPRRANLLLLSCLRNPDRVGTTVSSVRRVELTAAEQDTLRRPTLPILPDVSYGSGFDRDTAISVPTLWCEPGYEGVSGALTMRFDPAYTPLDEADPDYRAAYRRLEDELERVCVLACLEPGELLLVDNDVAVHGRVPFTARYDGTDRWLKRVNIRLPERPRRAAESEENGYGQQIIAPFAPPPAQRARAERNGAVDDRGSVEHT
;
A
#
# COMPACT_ATOMS: atom_id res chain seq x y z
N MET A 1 -7.51 27.75 -1.86
CA MET A 1 -8.85 27.59 -2.46
C MET A 1 -9.27 26.15 -2.15
N LYS A 2 -10.36 25.92 -1.42
CA LYS A 2 -10.74 24.58 -0.94
C LYS A 2 -10.87 23.62 -2.12
N SER A 3 -10.17 22.48 -2.06
CA SER A 3 -10.29 21.40 -3.05
C SER A 3 -11.77 21.04 -3.21
N VAL A 4 -12.22 21.02 -4.47
CA VAL A 4 -13.64 20.88 -4.87
C VAL A 4 -14.16 19.44 -4.62
N LEU A 5 -13.35 18.57 -4.01
CA LEU A 5 -13.76 17.23 -3.59
C LEU A 5 -14.66 17.22 -2.33
N SER A 6 -14.91 18.37 -1.68
CA SER A 6 -15.64 18.40 -0.40
C SER A 6 -17.17 18.30 -0.47
N GLU A 7 -17.81 18.28 -1.65
CA GLU A 7 -19.28 18.42 -1.73
C GLU A 7 -20.04 17.33 -2.50
N ARG A 8 -19.38 16.34 -3.10
CA ARG A 8 -20.11 15.21 -3.73
C ARG A 8 -20.23 14.03 -2.75
N LYS A 9 -21.31 14.06 -1.96
CA LYS A 9 -21.73 12.99 -1.03
C LYS A 9 -22.18 11.68 -1.71
N THR A 10 -22.03 11.54 -3.02
CA THR A 10 -22.50 10.36 -3.76
C THR A 10 -21.51 10.03 -4.87
N LEU A 11 -20.50 9.22 -4.55
CA LEU A 11 -19.86 8.38 -5.55
C LEU A 11 -20.93 7.39 -6.01
N HIS A 12 -21.42 7.54 -7.24
CA HIS A 12 -22.23 6.52 -7.90
C HIS A 12 -21.26 5.48 -8.49
N PRO A 13 -21.16 4.27 -7.92
CA PRO A 13 -20.14 3.33 -8.39
C PRO A 13 -20.57 2.73 -9.74
N PRO A 14 -19.72 2.76 -10.78
CA PRO A 14 -19.70 1.66 -11.75
C PRO A 14 -19.52 0.32 -11.00
N SER A 15 -20.09 -0.75 -11.55
CA SER A 15 -20.28 -2.05 -10.90
C SER A 15 -19.00 -2.61 -10.26
N ILE A 16 -19.17 -3.26 -9.09
CA ILE A 16 -18.16 -4.08 -8.39
C ILE A 16 -17.46 -5.10 -9.33
N GLU A 17 -18.09 -5.43 -10.47
CA GLU A 17 -17.62 -6.41 -11.47
C GLU A 17 -16.27 -6.05 -12.15
N ASP A 18 -15.72 -4.85 -11.96
CA ASP A 18 -14.51 -4.41 -12.66
C ASP A 18 -13.19 -4.58 -11.87
N ILE A 19 -13.22 -4.97 -10.58
CA ILE A 19 -12.02 -5.32 -9.81
C ILE A 19 -11.74 -6.82 -9.97
N GLU A 20 -10.46 -7.20 -10.08
CA GLU A 20 -10.10 -8.62 -10.09
C GLU A 20 -10.55 -9.28 -8.77
N HIS A 21 -11.28 -10.39 -8.85
CA HIS A 21 -11.61 -11.20 -7.69
C HIS A 21 -10.84 -12.51 -7.74
N ARG A 22 -10.13 -12.79 -6.66
CA ARG A 22 -9.43 -14.06 -6.45
C ARG A 22 -9.94 -14.71 -5.19
N GLU A 23 -9.84 -16.03 -5.16
CA GLU A 23 -10.11 -16.77 -3.94
C GLU A 23 -8.86 -17.53 -3.53
N LEU A 24 -8.52 -17.43 -2.25
CA LEU A 24 -7.56 -18.34 -1.65
C LEU A 24 -8.27 -19.69 -1.47
N PRO A 25 -7.71 -20.81 -1.92
CA PRO A 25 -8.25 -22.12 -1.59
C PRO A 25 -8.31 -22.27 -0.07
N GLU A 26 -9.37 -22.86 0.45
CA GLU A 26 -9.59 -22.98 1.91
C GLU A 26 -8.40 -23.61 2.63
N ALA A 27 -7.88 -24.74 2.11
CA ALA A 27 -6.68 -25.38 2.64
C ALA A 27 -5.43 -24.48 2.62
N ALA A 28 -5.31 -23.58 1.64
CA ALA A 28 -4.19 -22.63 1.58
C ALA A 28 -4.36 -21.49 2.59
N GLY A 29 -5.59 -20.98 2.78
CA GLY A 29 -5.89 -20.01 3.84
C GLY A 29 -5.67 -20.58 5.24
N GLN A 30 -6.07 -21.84 5.45
CA GLN A 30 -5.82 -22.57 6.68
C GLN A 30 -4.32 -22.77 6.93
N ALA A 31 -3.55 -23.19 5.92
CA ALA A 31 -2.09 -23.34 6.05
C ALA A 31 -1.39 -22.03 6.43
N VAL A 32 -1.85 -20.88 5.93
CA VAL A 32 -1.33 -19.56 6.34
C VAL A 32 -1.60 -19.32 7.83
N ARG A 33 -2.82 -19.60 8.30
CA ARG A 33 -3.20 -19.42 9.71
C ARG A 33 -2.45 -20.38 10.64
N GLU A 34 -2.33 -21.66 10.26
CA GLU A 34 -1.58 -22.67 11.02
C GLU A 34 -0.11 -22.30 11.14
N LEU A 35 0.54 -21.94 10.02
CA LEU A 35 1.94 -21.52 10.05
C LEU A 35 2.15 -20.26 10.90
N ALA A 36 1.22 -19.30 10.82
CA ALA A 36 1.28 -18.11 11.66
C ALA A 36 1.16 -18.44 13.15
N ALA A 37 0.23 -19.32 13.53
CA ALA A 37 0.06 -19.79 14.90
C ALA A 37 1.31 -20.55 15.41
N GLU A 38 1.90 -21.41 14.58
CA GLU A 38 3.14 -22.13 14.93
C GLU A 38 4.33 -21.19 15.15
N ILE A 39 4.50 -20.19 14.27
CA ILE A 39 5.53 -19.15 14.45
C ILE A 39 5.26 -18.35 15.73
N ALA A 40 4.01 -17.95 15.98
CA ALA A 40 3.64 -17.22 17.19
C ALA A 40 3.95 -18.04 18.46
N PHE A 41 3.64 -19.34 18.44
CA PHE A 41 3.90 -20.27 19.53
C PHE A 41 5.41 -20.50 19.75
N THR A 42 6.20 -20.61 18.68
CA THR A 42 7.66 -20.77 18.77
C THR A 42 8.33 -19.57 19.42
N LEU A 43 7.75 -18.38 19.25
CA LEU A 43 8.22 -17.13 19.83
C LEU A 43 7.64 -16.84 21.21
N ASP A 44 6.79 -17.70 21.76
CA ASP A 44 6.19 -17.45 23.07
C ASP A 44 7.28 -17.39 24.14
N PRO A 45 7.54 -16.20 24.72
CA PRO A 45 8.61 -16.08 25.69
C PRO A 45 8.28 -16.85 26.97
N ALA A 46 9.33 -17.35 27.62
CA ALA A 46 9.23 -17.73 29.02
C ALA A 46 8.70 -16.55 29.89
N PRO A 47 8.02 -16.83 31.01
CA PRO A 47 7.50 -15.77 31.88
C PRO A 47 8.59 -14.74 32.26
N GLY A 48 8.39 -13.48 31.88
CA GLY A 48 9.30 -12.36 32.20
C GLY A 48 10.21 -11.86 31.07
N ALA A 49 10.09 -12.36 29.83
CA ALA A 49 10.84 -11.80 28.71
C ALA A 49 10.22 -10.49 28.15
N ALA A 50 10.99 -9.81 27.29
CA ALA A 50 10.56 -8.58 26.63
C ALA A 50 9.31 -8.79 25.75
N ALA A 51 8.55 -7.71 25.55
CA ALA A 51 7.37 -7.67 24.68
C ALA A 51 7.68 -8.14 23.25
N ARG A 52 6.79 -8.95 22.66
CA ARG A 52 6.91 -9.40 21.26
C ARG A 52 6.71 -8.20 20.32
N THR A 53 7.58 -8.04 19.34
CA THR A 53 7.44 -6.99 18.32
C THR A 53 7.55 -7.56 16.92
N LEU A 54 6.91 -6.92 15.94
CA LEU A 54 7.04 -7.29 14.53
C LEU A 54 8.43 -6.99 13.94
N ALA A 55 9.28 -6.32 14.71
CA ALA A 55 10.67 -6.05 14.37
C ALA A 55 11.65 -7.06 15.00
N ASP A 56 11.17 -8.04 15.78
CA ASP A 56 12.01 -9.05 16.41
C ASP A 56 12.79 -9.84 15.32
N PRO A 57 14.14 -9.83 15.34
CA PRO A 57 14.95 -10.57 14.38
C PRO A 57 14.62 -12.07 14.33
N ALA A 58 14.26 -12.68 15.46
CA ALA A 58 13.89 -14.11 15.51
C ALA A 58 12.58 -14.36 14.76
N LEU A 59 11.58 -13.48 14.91
CA LEU A 59 10.34 -13.54 14.15
C LEU A 59 10.59 -13.39 12.65
N LEU A 60 11.39 -12.40 12.27
CA LEU A 60 11.70 -12.11 10.88
C LEU A 60 12.43 -13.27 10.20
N GLU A 61 13.34 -13.92 10.92
CA GLU A 61 14.03 -15.11 10.43
C GLU A 61 13.09 -16.30 10.27
N LEU A 62 12.19 -16.55 11.23
CA LEU A 62 11.18 -17.59 11.13
C LEU A 62 10.25 -17.37 9.93
N ILE A 63 9.77 -16.15 9.71
CA ILE A 63 8.92 -15.85 8.54
C ILE A 63 9.71 -16.10 7.25
N ARG A 64 10.96 -15.64 7.15
CA ARG A 64 11.78 -15.87 5.94
C ARG A 64 12.00 -17.34 5.68
N ALA A 65 12.46 -18.08 6.69
CA ALA A 65 12.80 -19.49 6.57
C ALA A 65 11.58 -20.35 6.21
N ARG A 66 10.41 -20.02 6.77
CA ARG A 66 9.20 -20.85 6.68
C ARG A 66 8.19 -20.39 5.63
N SER A 67 8.31 -19.18 5.07
CA SER A 67 7.40 -18.70 4.02
C SER A 67 7.31 -19.62 2.80
N GLY A 68 8.38 -20.38 2.51
CA GLY A 68 8.44 -21.37 1.43
C GLY A 68 7.64 -22.66 1.71
N GLU A 69 7.23 -22.90 2.94
CA GLU A 69 6.39 -24.06 3.32
C GLU A 69 4.94 -23.90 2.85
N LEU A 70 4.51 -22.66 2.59
CA LEU A 70 3.14 -22.37 2.17
C LEU A 70 2.82 -22.99 0.80
N PRO A 71 1.58 -23.47 0.59
CA PRO A 71 1.15 -24.00 -0.70
C PRO A 71 1.39 -23.01 -1.84
N ALA A 72 1.82 -23.51 -3.02
CA ALA A 72 2.03 -22.68 -4.21
C ALA A 72 0.79 -21.83 -4.61
N ALA A 73 -0.40 -22.29 -4.21
CA ALA A 73 -1.64 -21.54 -4.35
C ALA A 73 -1.62 -20.16 -3.67
N VAL A 74 -0.92 -20.00 -2.54
CA VAL A 74 -0.77 -18.71 -1.84
C VAL A 74 -0.02 -17.73 -2.72
N ARG A 75 1.17 -18.10 -3.23
CA ARG A 75 1.96 -17.26 -4.15
C ARG A 75 1.17 -16.88 -5.40
N ARG A 76 0.46 -17.85 -6.00
CA ARG A 76 -0.41 -17.59 -7.16
C ARG A 76 -1.54 -16.62 -6.81
N ALA A 77 -2.15 -16.75 -5.64
CA ALA A 77 -3.22 -15.88 -5.16
C ALA A 77 -2.71 -14.48 -4.78
N MET A 78 -1.44 -14.34 -4.39
CA MET A 78 -0.82 -13.08 -3.95
C MET A 78 -0.04 -12.32 -5.04
N ARG A 79 0.01 -12.84 -6.28
CA ARG A 79 0.65 -12.14 -7.41
C ARG A 79 0.07 -10.72 -7.63
N PRO A 80 0.81 -9.80 -8.28
CA PRO A 80 0.29 -8.48 -8.64
C PRO A 80 -1.05 -8.55 -9.39
N PRO A 81 -1.99 -7.60 -9.17
CA PRO A 81 -3.21 -7.50 -9.95
C PRO A 81 -2.93 -7.43 -11.45
N ALA A 82 -3.67 -8.22 -12.25
CA ALA A 82 -3.51 -8.27 -13.71
C ALA A 82 -4.58 -7.45 -14.45
N ALA A 83 -5.73 -7.21 -13.81
CA ALA A 83 -6.82 -6.45 -14.41
C ALA A 83 -6.46 -4.96 -14.58
N PRO A 84 -7.04 -4.27 -15.57
CA PRO A 84 -6.85 -2.82 -15.77
C PRO A 84 -7.25 -1.96 -14.58
N ALA A 85 -8.08 -2.46 -13.65
CA ALA A 85 -8.38 -1.75 -12.40
C ALA A 85 -7.17 -1.60 -11.46
N GLY A 86 -6.06 -2.32 -11.70
CA GLY A 86 -4.85 -2.21 -10.90
C GLY A 86 -5.03 -2.67 -9.46
N ALA A 87 -6.10 -3.43 -9.16
CA ALA A 87 -6.37 -3.94 -7.84
C ALA A 87 -7.06 -5.30 -7.89
N CYS A 88 -6.99 -6.03 -6.77
CA CYS A 88 -7.63 -7.31 -6.60
C CYS A 88 -8.14 -7.52 -5.18
N VAL A 89 -9.39 -7.98 -5.06
CA VAL A 89 -9.92 -8.52 -3.80
C VAL A 89 -9.63 -10.02 -3.73
N LEU A 90 -8.87 -10.44 -2.72
CA LEU A 90 -8.60 -11.83 -2.41
C LEU A 90 -9.47 -12.26 -1.22
N ARG A 91 -10.31 -13.28 -1.43
CA ARG A 91 -11.22 -13.83 -0.42
C ARG A 91 -10.64 -15.03 0.32
N ARG A 92 -11.24 -15.35 1.47
CA ARG A 92 -11.07 -16.59 2.25
C ARG A 92 -9.74 -16.71 3.00
N LEU A 93 -9.27 -15.64 3.64
CA LEU A 93 -8.43 -15.84 4.82
C LEU A 93 -9.37 -16.18 5.99
N PRO A 94 -9.25 -17.36 6.63
CA PRO A 94 -10.08 -17.69 7.79
C PRO A 94 -9.90 -16.61 8.84
N LEU A 95 -11.00 -16.01 9.29
CA LEU A 95 -11.02 -14.99 10.33
C LEU A 95 -12.31 -15.13 11.12
N ARG A 96 -12.22 -15.12 12.45
CA ARG A 96 -13.38 -15.16 13.35
C ARG A 96 -13.44 -13.89 14.20
N ASP A 97 -14.62 -13.31 14.36
CA ASP A 97 -14.77 -12.06 15.12
C ASP A 97 -14.37 -12.20 16.60
N ASP A 98 -14.50 -13.41 17.17
CA ASP A 98 -14.10 -13.71 18.55
C ASP A 98 -12.59 -13.73 18.78
N GLU A 99 -11.77 -13.82 17.72
CA GLU A 99 -10.32 -13.89 17.82
C GLU A 99 -9.61 -12.54 17.71
N ILE A 100 -10.29 -11.48 17.25
CA ILE A 100 -9.70 -10.15 17.03
C ILE A 100 -9.92 -9.18 18.18
N GLY A 101 -10.88 -9.44 19.07
CA GLY A 101 -11.24 -8.53 20.15
C GLY A 101 -11.85 -7.20 19.68
N PRO A 102 -12.00 -6.20 20.57
CA PRO A 102 -12.50 -4.88 20.19
C PRO A 102 -11.53 -4.17 19.26
N THR A 103 -12.05 -3.30 18.40
CA THR A 103 -11.23 -2.37 17.62
C THR A 103 -10.50 -1.41 18.59
N PRO A 104 -9.17 -1.31 18.53
CA PRO A 104 -8.42 -0.43 19.42
C PRO A 104 -8.72 1.06 19.12
N PRO A 105 -8.67 1.94 20.14
CA PRO A 105 -8.95 3.37 19.97
C PRO A 105 -7.90 4.11 19.13
N ASP A 106 -6.70 3.56 19.02
CA ASP A 106 -5.58 4.06 18.23
C ASP A 106 -4.59 2.94 17.89
N TRP A 107 -3.58 3.25 17.07
CA TRP A 107 -2.60 2.25 16.64
C TRP A 107 -1.57 1.90 17.73
N GLN A 108 -1.31 2.82 18.68
CA GLN A 108 -0.42 2.59 19.82
C GLN A 108 -1.00 1.52 20.74
N THR A 109 -2.29 1.62 21.02
CA THR A 109 -3.07 0.66 21.81
C THR A 109 -3.11 -0.69 21.08
N ALA A 110 -3.36 -0.69 19.77
CA ALA A 110 -3.27 -1.91 18.96
C ALA A 110 -1.89 -2.59 19.10
N THR A 111 -0.83 -1.79 19.10
CA THR A 111 0.55 -2.27 19.24
C THR A 111 0.82 -2.85 20.63
N ALA A 112 0.40 -2.16 21.68
CA ALA A 112 0.53 -2.64 23.05
C ALA A 112 -0.19 -3.98 23.24
N TRP A 113 -1.40 -4.13 22.69
CA TRP A 113 -2.16 -5.37 22.79
C TRP A 113 -1.50 -6.54 22.05
N THR A 114 -0.89 -6.31 20.89
CA THR A 114 -0.10 -7.33 20.18
C THR A 114 1.09 -7.83 21.00
N ALA A 115 1.68 -6.96 21.85
CA ALA A 115 2.82 -7.29 22.70
C ALA A 115 2.43 -8.07 23.99
N GLU A 116 1.15 -8.07 24.37
CA GLU A 116 0.63 -8.73 25.58
C GLU A 116 0.33 -10.22 25.32
N SER A 117 1.25 -11.13 25.63
CA SER A 117 1.12 -12.57 25.35
C SER A 117 -0.15 -13.25 25.92
N ASN A 118 -0.70 -12.73 27.02
CA ASN A 118 -1.86 -13.32 27.71
C ASN A 118 -3.19 -12.65 27.36
N ARG A 119 -3.21 -11.71 26.41
CA ARG A 119 -4.43 -10.99 26.05
C ARG A 119 -5.25 -11.83 25.06
N PRO A 120 -6.47 -12.27 25.42
CA PRO A 120 -7.39 -12.85 24.44
C PRO A 120 -7.77 -11.79 23.41
N GLY A 121 -7.83 -12.16 22.13
CA GLY A 121 -8.17 -11.22 21.07
C GLY A 121 -7.03 -10.30 20.63
N CYS A 122 -5.76 -10.74 20.72
CA CYS A 122 -4.65 -9.98 20.15
C CYS A 122 -4.43 -10.34 18.68
N SER A 123 -4.16 -9.35 17.83
CA SER A 123 -3.99 -9.57 16.39
C SER A 123 -2.60 -10.07 16.01
N PHE A 124 -1.80 -10.64 16.92
CA PHE A 124 -0.40 -10.97 16.64
C PHE A 124 -0.24 -12.07 15.59
N GLU A 125 -0.98 -13.19 15.73
CA GLU A 125 -1.00 -14.25 14.72
C GLU A 125 -1.48 -13.73 13.36
N LEU A 126 -2.41 -12.76 13.36
CA LEU A 126 -2.87 -12.11 12.15
C LEU A 126 -1.77 -11.23 11.54
N ASP A 127 -1.02 -10.49 12.35
CA ASP A 127 0.13 -9.71 11.87
C ASP A 127 1.17 -10.64 11.21
N ILE A 128 1.44 -11.82 11.78
CA ILE A 128 2.32 -12.84 11.19
C ILE A 128 1.74 -13.39 9.88
N ALA A 129 0.44 -13.74 9.86
CA ALA A 129 -0.25 -14.18 8.65
C ALA A 129 -0.16 -13.13 7.54
N MET A 130 -0.26 -11.84 7.87
CA MET A 130 -0.11 -10.74 6.91
C MET A 130 1.31 -10.68 6.34
N LEU A 131 2.34 -10.83 7.17
CA LEU A 131 3.72 -10.86 6.71
C LEU A 131 4.02 -12.10 5.84
N LEU A 132 3.46 -13.26 6.16
CA LEU A 132 3.56 -14.47 5.34
C LEU A 132 2.92 -14.29 3.96
N LEU A 133 1.72 -13.72 3.89
CA LEU A 133 1.03 -13.39 2.64
C LEU A 133 1.82 -12.35 1.83
N ALA A 134 2.30 -11.30 2.48
CA ALA A 134 3.09 -10.25 1.83
C ALA A 134 4.44 -10.78 1.32
N ALA A 135 5.10 -11.66 2.07
CA ALA A 135 6.33 -12.35 1.63
C ALA A 135 6.09 -13.33 0.47
N ALA A 136 4.88 -13.87 0.33
CA ALA A 136 4.49 -14.64 -0.84
C ALA A 136 4.30 -13.75 -2.09
N ALA A 137 3.99 -12.47 -1.91
CA ALA A 137 3.87 -11.49 -2.99
C ALA A 137 5.21 -10.84 -3.40
N GLY A 138 6.08 -10.54 -2.42
CA GLY A 138 7.33 -9.81 -2.63
C GLY A 138 8.14 -9.62 -1.33
N GLU A 139 8.75 -8.45 -1.16
CA GLU A 139 9.51 -8.06 0.04
C GLU A 139 8.68 -7.09 0.91
N PRO A 140 8.10 -7.52 2.03
CA PRO A 140 7.43 -6.64 2.98
C PRO A 140 8.41 -5.63 3.58
N PHE A 141 7.97 -4.38 3.78
CA PHE A 141 8.77 -3.36 4.44
C PHE A 141 7.89 -2.37 5.21
N GLY A 142 8.52 -1.55 6.05
CA GLY A 142 7.87 -0.46 6.79
C GLY A 142 8.65 0.85 6.67
N TRP A 143 8.11 1.91 7.25
CA TRP A 143 8.72 3.24 7.30
C TRP A 143 8.96 3.64 8.74
N ALA A 144 10.16 4.09 9.08
CA ALA A 144 10.47 4.53 10.43
C ALA A 144 9.51 5.62 10.94
N GLY A 145 9.06 6.51 10.05
CA GLY A 145 8.09 7.57 10.36
C GLY A 145 6.64 7.11 10.51
N GLN A 146 6.28 5.88 10.12
CA GLN A 146 4.90 5.40 10.20
C GLN A 146 4.74 4.33 11.29
N GLN A 147 3.91 4.64 12.29
CA GLN A 147 3.58 3.76 13.42
C GLN A 147 4.82 3.06 14.02
N ASP A 148 5.83 3.85 14.37
CA ASP A 148 7.10 3.40 14.94
C ASP A 148 7.83 2.34 14.11
N GLY A 149 7.77 2.42 12.79
CA GLY A 149 8.51 1.51 11.93
C GLY A 149 7.88 0.14 11.73
N ARG A 150 6.63 -0.05 12.16
CA ARG A 150 5.94 -1.33 12.06
C ARG A 150 5.81 -1.78 10.60
N LEU A 151 6.02 -3.08 10.39
CA LEU A 151 5.82 -3.74 9.09
C LEU A 151 4.33 -4.01 8.78
N VAL A 152 3.51 -4.15 9.83
CA VAL A 152 2.05 -4.27 9.73
C VAL A 152 1.43 -3.13 10.52
N ASN A 153 0.85 -2.19 9.77
CA ASN A 153 0.21 -1.00 10.32
C ASN A 153 -1.28 -1.27 10.60
N ASN A 154 -1.83 -0.57 11.59
CA ASN A 154 -3.26 -0.58 11.91
C ASN A 154 -3.94 0.62 11.28
N ILE A 155 -5.04 0.39 10.56
CA ILE A 155 -5.94 1.43 10.07
C ILE A 155 -7.22 1.31 10.90
N VAL A 156 -7.34 2.18 11.89
CA VAL A 156 -8.48 2.31 12.81
C VAL A 156 -8.80 3.81 12.94
N PRO A 157 -10.08 4.20 13.07
CA PRO A 157 -10.41 5.60 13.35
C PRO A 157 -9.93 5.99 14.75
N ALA A 158 -9.31 7.16 14.87
CA ALA A 158 -8.81 7.67 16.15
C ALA A 158 -9.48 9.02 16.48
N VAL A 159 -9.82 9.22 17.76
CA VAL A 159 -10.41 10.48 18.25
C VAL A 159 -9.40 11.61 18.07
N GLY A 160 -9.85 12.75 17.54
CA GLY A 160 -9.02 13.93 17.28
C GLY A 160 -8.33 13.93 15.91
N HIS A 161 -8.43 12.84 15.15
CA HIS A 161 -7.83 12.69 13.82
C HIS A 161 -8.87 12.69 12.68
N GLU A 162 -10.12 13.04 12.97
CA GLU A 162 -11.28 12.83 12.09
C GLU A 162 -11.20 13.58 10.76
N LEU A 163 -10.43 14.67 10.73
CA LEU A 163 -10.28 15.61 9.62
C LEU A 163 -8.92 15.52 8.91
N GLU A 164 -8.10 14.52 9.22
CA GLU A 164 -6.78 14.34 8.61
C GLU A 164 -6.84 13.61 7.26
N GLN A 165 -5.90 13.87 6.35
CA GLN A 165 -5.67 13.02 5.17
C GLN A 165 -4.75 11.84 5.56
N SER A 166 -5.23 11.00 6.49
CA SER A 166 -4.50 9.85 7.02
C SER A 166 -5.43 8.66 7.25
N GLY A 167 -4.86 7.47 7.49
CA GLY A 167 -5.61 6.26 7.82
C GLY A 167 -6.44 6.35 9.11
N ALA A 168 -6.11 7.30 10.01
CA ALA A 168 -6.80 7.53 11.28
C ALA A 168 -8.10 8.35 11.14
N SER A 169 -8.30 9.00 9.99
CA SER A 169 -9.48 9.80 9.71
C SER A 169 -10.77 8.98 9.61
N SER A 170 -11.91 9.65 9.65
CA SER A 170 -13.23 9.00 9.50
C SER A 170 -14.23 9.87 8.75
N THR A 171 -14.49 11.09 9.23
CA THR A 171 -15.60 11.95 8.77
C THR A 171 -15.40 12.64 7.42
N ILE A 172 -14.17 12.62 6.90
CA ILE A 172 -13.83 13.21 5.61
C ILE A 172 -13.46 12.15 4.57
N LEU A 173 -13.53 12.55 3.30
CA LEU A 173 -12.99 11.76 2.21
C LEU A 173 -11.47 11.67 2.41
N LEU A 174 -10.95 10.45 2.44
CA LEU A 174 -9.52 10.25 2.25
C LEU A 174 -9.27 10.30 0.74
N SER A 175 -8.64 11.37 0.28
CA SER A 175 -8.47 11.67 -1.14
C SER A 175 -7.73 10.53 -1.85
N PRO A 176 -8.10 10.17 -3.08
CA PRO A 176 -7.37 9.16 -3.84
C PRO A 176 -5.89 9.55 -4.00
N HIS A 177 -4.99 8.65 -3.60
CA HIS A 177 -3.55 8.85 -3.70
C HIS A 177 -2.81 7.53 -3.98
N THR A 178 -1.62 7.68 -4.56
CA THR A 178 -0.57 6.66 -4.59
C THR A 178 0.02 6.57 -3.18
N GLU A 179 0.11 5.36 -2.61
CA GLU A 179 0.68 5.16 -1.27
C GLU A 179 2.12 5.66 -1.22
N ASP A 180 2.42 6.52 -0.24
CA ASP A 180 3.71 7.16 -0.02
C ASP A 180 4.28 7.80 -1.30
N ALA A 181 3.43 8.48 -2.07
CA ALA A 181 3.75 9.06 -3.37
C ALA A 181 4.96 9.99 -3.33
N PHE A 182 5.30 10.60 -2.21
CA PHE A 182 6.49 11.46 -2.10
C PHE A 182 7.81 10.71 -2.23
N HIS A 183 7.85 9.38 -2.02
CA HIS A 183 9.10 8.63 -1.90
C HIS A 183 9.47 7.85 -3.18
N PRO A 184 10.74 7.90 -3.65
CA PRO A 184 11.18 7.15 -4.84
C PRO A 184 11.17 5.62 -4.64
N ARG A 185 11.30 5.20 -3.39
CA ARG A 185 11.25 3.78 -2.97
C ARG A 185 9.91 3.38 -2.35
N ARG A 186 8.81 4.06 -2.73
CA ARG A 186 7.43 3.70 -2.33
C ARG A 186 7.09 2.23 -2.63
N ALA A 187 5.99 1.73 -2.09
CA ALA A 187 5.57 0.35 -2.31
C ALA A 187 5.23 0.09 -3.78
N ASN A 188 5.52 -1.11 -4.29
CA ASN A 188 5.00 -1.56 -5.59
C ASN A 188 3.58 -2.10 -5.42
N LEU A 189 3.33 -2.86 -4.34
CA LEU A 189 2.00 -3.28 -3.95
C LEU A 189 1.67 -2.79 -2.54
N LEU A 190 0.43 -2.36 -2.37
CA LEU A 190 -0.19 -2.15 -1.08
C LEU A 190 -1.11 -3.32 -0.77
N LEU A 191 -0.97 -3.91 0.42
CA LEU A 191 -1.88 -4.94 0.92
C LEU A 191 -2.71 -4.35 2.06
N LEU A 192 -4.04 -4.39 1.92
CA LEU A 192 -4.99 -4.09 2.98
C LEU A 192 -5.73 -5.37 3.38
N SER A 193 -5.87 -5.64 4.67
CA SER A 193 -6.59 -6.81 5.19
C SER A 193 -7.70 -6.36 6.12
N CYS A 194 -8.92 -6.82 5.88
CA CYS A 194 -10.06 -6.45 6.69
C CYS A 194 -10.23 -7.37 7.89
N LEU A 195 -10.12 -6.81 9.08
CA LEU A 195 -10.45 -7.48 10.33
C LEU A 195 -11.91 -7.22 10.69
N ARG A 196 -12.36 -5.97 10.55
CA ARG A 196 -13.73 -5.55 10.87
C ARG A 196 -14.17 -4.39 9.96
N ASN A 197 -15.43 -4.42 9.50
CA ASN A 197 -16.02 -3.35 8.68
C ASN A 197 -17.57 -3.39 8.74
N PRO A 198 -18.20 -3.12 9.91
CA PRO A 198 -19.64 -3.36 10.11
C PRO A 198 -20.53 -2.53 9.18
N ASP A 199 -20.08 -1.34 8.79
CA ASP A 199 -20.84 -0.41 7.95
C ASP A 199 -20.53 -0.57 6.46
N ARG A 200 -19.74 -1.59 6.08
CA ARG A 200 -19.31 -1.83 4.69
C ARG A 200 -18.67 -0.59 4.06
N VAL A 201 -17.87 0.15 4.82
CA VAL A 201 -17.16 1.35 4.35
C VAL A 201 -16.22 0.97 3.20
N GLY A 202 -16.43 1.59 2.04
CA GLY A 202 -15.69 1.30 0.82
C GLY A 202 -14.29 1.94 0.79
N THR A 203 -13.28 1.16 0.45
CA THR A 203 -12.01 1.68 -0.07
C THR A 203 -12.24 2.05 -1.54
N THR A 204 -11.97 3.30 -1.92
CA THR A 204 -12.04 3.73 -3.33
C THR A 204 -10.78 3.27 -4.04
N VAL A 205 -10.90 2.78 -5.27
CA VAL A 205 -9.76 2.44 -6.13
C VAL A 205 -10.02 2.98 -7.53
N SER A 206 -9.04 3.65 -8.12
CA SER A 206 -9.12 4.17 -9.49
C SER A 206 -7.80 3.94 -10.20
N SER A 207 -7.83 3.45 -11.44
CA SER A 207 -6.61 3.18 -12.18
C SER A 207 -6.43 4.08 -13.39
N VAL A 208 -5.21 4.57 -13.55
CA VAL A 208 -4.75 5.31 -14.72
C VAL A 208 -4.82 4.48 -16.01
N ARG A 209 -4.98 3.16 -15.93
CA ARG A 209 -5.19 2.31 -17.12
C ARG A 209 -6.61 2.39 -17.69
N ARG A 210 -7.53 3.04 -16.98
CA ARG A 210 -8.95 3.19 -17.38
C ARG A 210 -9.33 4.63 -17.73
N VAL A 211 -8.44 5.59 -17.50
CA VAL A 211 -8.71 7.02 -17.75
C VAL A 211 -8.65 7.34 -19.23
N GLU A 212 -9.42 8.34 -19.65
CA GLU A 212 -9.43 8.84 -21.02
C GLU A 212 -8.86 10.26 -21.06
N LEU A 213 -7.56 10.33 -21.38
CA LEU A 213 -6.79 11.57 -21.52
C LEU A 213 -6.31 11.73 -22.96
N THR A 214 -6.40 12.96 -23.47
CA THR A 214 -5.82 13.35 -24.75
C THR A 214 -4.29 13.26 -24.71
N ALA A 215 -3.65 13.16 -25.88
CA ALA A 215 -2.19 13.17 -25.98
C ALA A 215 -1.58 14.43 -25.34
N ALA A 216 -2.18 15.60 -25.56
CA ALA A 216 -1.69 16.86 -25.00
C ALA A 216 -1.78 16.90 -23.45
N GLU A 217 -2.84 16.35 -22.87
CA GLU A 217 -2.97 16.23 -21.40
C GLU A 217 -1.92 15.27 -20.84
N GLN A 218 -1.70 14.13 -21.50
CA GLN A 218 -0.65 13.18 -21.09
C GLN A 218 0.74 13.80 -21.20
N ASP A 219 1.05 14.50 -22.29
CA ASP A 219 2.33 15.18 -22.50
C ASP A 219 2.57 16.23 -21.41
N THR A 220 1.52 16.98 -21.05
CA THR A 220 1.56 17.97 -19.97
C THR A 220 1.89 17.30 -18.63
N LEU A 221 1.24 16.18 -18.30
CA LEU A 221 1.41 15.44 -17.04
C LEU A 221 2.70 14.59 -16.97
N ARG A 222 3.34 14.34 -18.12
CA ARG A 222 4.67 13.71 -18.22
C ARG A 222 5.80 14.69 -17.91
N ARG A 223 5.53 16.00 -17.87
CA ARG A 223 6.53 17.00 -17.45
C ARG A 223 6.72 16.94 -15.92
N PRO A 224 7.97 16.83 -15.42
CA PRO A 224 8.25 16.99 -14.00
C PRO A 224 8.00 18.44 -13.59
N THR A 225 6.80 18.72 -13.05
CA THR A 225 6.32 20.09 -12.85
C THR A 225 6.28 20.50 -11.39
N LEU A 226 5.88 19.59 -10.50
CA LEU A 226 5.77 19.84 -9.07
C LEU A 226 6.35 18.67 -8.27
N PRO A 227 6.89 18.92 -7.07
CA PRO A 227 7.21 17.85 -6.13
C PRO A 227 5.94 17.29 -5.50
N ILE A 228 6.04 16.09 -4.92
CA ILE A 228 5.03 15.55 -3.99
C ILE A 228 5.67 15.54 -2.60
N LEU A 229 5.01 16.16 -1.63
CA LEU A 229 5.52 16.34 -0.27
C LEU A 229 5.08 15.17 0.64
N PRO A 230 5.82 14.87 1.73
CA PRO A 230 5.40 13.85 2.68
C PRO A 230 4.11 14.23 3.40
N ASP A 231 3.32 13.22 3.75
CA ASP A 231 2.08 13.41 4.50
C ASP A 231 2.33 13.70 6.00
N VAL A 232 1.25 14.05 6.71
CA VAL A 232 1.31 14.43 8.15
C VAL A 232 1.76 13.29 9.07
N SER A 233 1.64 12.04 8.66
CA SER A 233 2.07 10.88 9.45
C SER A 233 3.59 10.81 9.59
N TYR A 234 4.33 11.43 8.67
CA TYR A 234 5.80 11.50 8.71
C TYR A 234 6.33 12.66 9.55
N GLY A 235 5.46 13.53 10.07
CA GLY A 235 5.82 14.73 10.83
C GLY A 235 5.71 16.03 10.02
N SER A 236 6.56 17.02 10.34
CA SER A 236 6.52 18.36 9.75
C SER A 236 7.93 18.90 9.51
N GLY A 237 8.04 19.97 8.72
CA GLY A 237 9.32 20.67 8.52
C GLY A 237 10.26 19.96 7.54
N PHE A 238 9.72 19.20 6.58
CA PHE A 238 10.52 18.64 5.50
C PHE A 238 11.12 19.74 4.64
N ASP A 239 12.37 19.52 4.22
CA ASP A 239 13.07 20.44 3.34
C ASP A 239 12.38 20.49 1.98
N ARG A 240 11.77 21.64 1.68
CA ARG A 240 11.14 21.92 0.39
C ARG A 240 12.14 22.47 -0.63
N ASP A 241 13.27 23.00 -0.20
CA ASP A 241 14.27 23.62 -1.08
C ASP A 241 15.00 22.57 -1.92
N THR A 242 15.07 21.33 -1.44
CA THR A 242 15.61 20.17 -2.16
C THR A 242 14.55 19.28 -2.80
N ALA A 243 13.27 19.68 -2.76
CA ALA A 243 12.17 18.91 -3.33
C ALA A 243 12.27 18.86 -4.85
N ILE A 244 12.42 17.66 -5.40
CA ILE A 244 12.55 17.45 -6.84
C ILE A 244 11.16 17.34 -7.47
N SER A 245 10.93 18.08 -8.54
CA SER A 245 9.70 17.96 -9.32
C SER A 245 9.63 16.61 -10.02
N VAL A 246 8.46 15.96 -9.95
CA VAL A 246 8.23 14.62 -10.49
C VAL A 246 7.12 14.66 -11.54
N PRO A 247 7.17 13.81 -12.57
CA PRO A 247 6.06 13.68 -13.50
C PRO A 247 4.92 12.90 -12.85
N THR A 248 3.68 13.31 -13.13
CA THR A 248 2.47 12.62 -12.65
C THR A 248 2.24 11.33 -13.42
N LEU A 249 2.52 11.34 -14.73
CA LEU A 249 2.30 10.21 -15.63
C LEU A 249 3.59 9.82 -16.34
N TRP A 250 3.76 8.53 -16.62
CA TRP A 250 4.78 8.04 -17.53
C TRP A 250 4.38 6.68 -18.13
N CYS A 251 5.21 6.17 -19.03
CA CYS A 251 5.20 4.77 -19.43
C CYS A 251 6.66 4.33 -19.57
N GLU A 252 6.88 3.02 -19.65
CA GLU A 252 8.21 2.51 -19.99
C GLU A 252 8.62 2.97 -21.40
N PRO A 253 9.90 3.28 -21.65
CA PRO A 253 10.39 3.64 -22.97
C PRO A 253 10.04 2.57 -24.01
N GLY A 254 9.50 2.96 -25.16
CA GLY A 254 9.06 2.06 -26.22
C GLY A 254 7.63 1.53 -26.06
N TYR A 255 6.93 1.90 -24.99
CA TYR A 255 5.52 1.60 -24.76
C TYR A 255 4.62 2.83 -24.90
N GLU A 256 5.11 3.91 -25.52
CA GLU A 256 4.32 5.10 -25.82
C GLU A 256 3.13 4.74 -26.71
N GLY A 257 1.91 5.12 -26.28
CA GLY A 257 0.68 4.80 -27.01
C GLY A 257 0.17 3.36 -26.86
N VAL A 258 0.88 2.49 -26.13
CA VAL A 258 0.39 1.15 -25.80
C VAL A 258 -0.71 1.24 -24.75
N SER A 259 -1.89 0.72 -25.07
CA SER A 259 -3.03 0.68 -24.14
C SER A 259 -2.63 -0.06 -22.86
N GLY A 260 -2.87 0.57 -21.71
CA GLY A 260 -2.57 0.00 -20.38
C GLY A 260 -1.11 0.10 -19.92
N ALA A 261 -0.22 0.71 -20.71
CA ALA A 261 1.19 0.92 -20.33
C ALA A 261 1.41 2.16 -19.44
N LEU A 262 0.38 2.98 -19.25
CA LEU A 262 0.43 4.19 -18.45
C LEU A 262 0.58 3.83 -16.96
N THR A 263 1.50 4.53 -16.30
CA THR A 263 1.75 4.51 -14.87
C THR A 263 1.55 5.91 -14.30
N MET A 264 1.38 5.99 -12.99
CA MET A 264 0.99 7.21 -12.30
C MET A 264 1.65 7.33 -10.93
N ARG A 265 1.93 8.58 -10.54
CA ARG A 265 2.33 8.98 -9.20
C ARG A 265 1.53 10.24 -8.85
N PHE A 266 0.56 10.07 -7.98
CA PHE A 266 -0.51 11.05 -7.81
C PHE A 266 -0.88 11.17 -6.34
N ASP A 267 -0.84 12.40 -5.82
CA ASP A 267 -1.29 12.72 -4.47
C ASP A 267 -1.73 14.20 -4.41
N PRO A 268 -3.02 14.49 -4.59
CA PRO A 268 -3.52 15.86 -4.69
C PRO A 268 -3.51 16.58 -3.33
N ALA A 269 -3.48 15.83 -2.22
CA ALA A 269 -3.44 16.41 -0.89
C ALA A 269 -2.06 17.00 -0.55
N TYR A 270 -1.00 16.44 -1.14
CA TYR A 270 0.39 16.81 -0.85
C TYR A 270 1.19 17.27 -2.09
N THR A 271 0.52 17.51 -3.22
CA THR A 271 1.10 18.21 -4.39
C THR A 271 0.71 19.70 -4.33
N PRO A 272 1.65 20.66 -4.36
CA PRO A 272 1.35 22.09 -4.29
C PRO A 272 0.81 22.63 -5.64
N LEU A 273 -0.40 22.20 -6.01
CA LEU A 273 -1.01 22.46 -7.33
C LEU A 273 -1.22 23.95 -7.65
N ASP A 274 -1.21 24.83 -6.65
CA ASP A 274 -1.30 26.28 -6.83
C ASP A 274 -0.01 26.92 -7.36
N GLU A 275 1.12 26.21 -7.27
CA GLU A 275 2.42 26.65 -7.79
C GLU A 275 2.61 26.31 -9.29
N ALA A 276 1.73 25.48 -9.88
CA ALA A 276 1.81 25.09 -11.29
C ALA A 276 1.14 26.10 -12.25
N ASP A 277 1.60 26.07 -13.51
CA ASP A 277 0.98 26.83 -14.60
C ASP A 277 -0.49 26.41 -14.85
N PRO A 278 -1.33 27.28 -15.45
CA PRO A 278 -2.74 26.98 -15.68
C PRO A 278 -3.00 25.71 -16.52
N ASP A 279 -2.11 25.37 -17.45
CA ASP A 279 -2.28 24.24 -18.37
C ASP A 279 -2.05 22.92 -17.61
N TYR A 280 -1.00 22.85 -16.79
CA TYR A 280 -0.77 21.71 -15.90
C TYR A 280 -1.90 21.53 -14.90
N ARG A 281 -2.38 22.62 -14.28
CA ARG A 281 -3.53 22.58 -13.36
C ARG A 281 -4.83 22.13 -14.04
N ALA A 282 -4.98 22.37 -15.33
CA ALA A 282 -6.14 21.90 -16.10
C ALA A 282 -6.01 20.41 -16.43
N ALA A 283 -4.84 19.96 -16.90
CA ALA A 283 -4.57 18.55 -17.17
C ALA A 283 -4.66 17.68 -15.91
N TYR A 284 -4.15 18.17 -14.77
CA TYR A 284 -4.25 17.48 -13.48
C TYR A 284 -5.70 17.34 -13.02
N ARG A 285 -6.52 18.39 -13.15
CA ARG A 285 -7.96 18.31 -12.88
C ARG A 285 -8.69 17.34 -13.82
N ARG A 286 -8.30 17.28 -15.10
CA ARG A 286 -8.85 16.28 -16.02
C ARG A 286 -8.52 14.86 -15.54
N LEU A 287 -7.30 14.62 -15.08
CA LEU A 287 -6.92 13.33 -14.49
C LEU A 287 -7.75 13.02 -13.23
N GLU A 288 -7.96 14.00 -12.33
CA GLU A 288 -8.86 13.86 -11.17
C GLU A 288 -10.27 13.43 -11.58
N ASP A 289 -10.88 14.14 -12.54
CA ASP A 289 -12.23 13.86 -13.05
C ASP A 289 -12.31 12.45 -13.66
N GLU A 290 -11.28 12.03 -14.40
CA GLU A 290 -11.23 10.70 -14.99
C GLU A 290 -11.01 9.60 -13.96
N LEU A 291 -10.19 9.84 -12.93
CA LEU A 291 -10.03 8.91 -11.81
C LEU A 291 -11.35 8.77 -11.04
N GLU A 292 -12.06 9.87 -10.75
CA GLU A 292 -13.40 9.83 -10.15
C GLU A 292 -14.37 9.02 -11.03
N ARG A 293 -14.36 9.23 -12.35
CA ARG A 293 -15.23 8.52 -13.30
C ARG A 293 -15.02 7.00 -13.30
N VAL A 294 -13.78 6.54 -13.17
CA VAL A 294 -13.43 5.11 -13.20
C VAL A 294 -13.31 4.48 -11.81
N CYS A 295 -13.66 5.25 -10.77
CA CYS A 295 -13.57 4.82 -9.38
C CYS A 295 -14.51 3.64 -9.10
N VAL A 296 -13.96 2.64 -8.43
CA VAL A 296 -14.69 1.45 -7.93
C VAL A 296 -14.58 1.38 -6.40
N LEU A 297 -15.58 0.80 -5.75
CA LEU A 297 -15.62 0.64 -4.30
C LEU A 297 -15.33 -0.80 -3.89
N ALA A 298 -14.24 -1.00 -3.16
CA ALA A 298 -13.94 -2.26 -2.47
C ALA A 298 -14.45 -2.19 -1.02
N CYS A 299 -15.67 -2.66 -0.80
CA CYS A 299 -16.25 -2.84 0.53
C CYS A 299 -15.80 -4.19 1.11
N LEU A 300 -14.61 -4.22 1.70
CA LEU A 300 -14.03 -5.45 2.25
C LEU A 300 -14.84 -6.00 3.43
N GLU A 301 -15.05 -7.31 3.41
CA GLU A 301 -15.60 -8.09 4.51
C GLU A 301 -14.46 -8.69 5.37
N PRO A 302 -14.71 -9.04 6.64
CA PRO A 302 -13.72 -9.71 7.49
C PRO A 302 -13.07 -10.92 6.80
N GLY A 303 -11.72 -10.96 6.77
CA GLY A 303 -10.95 -11.99 6.09
C GLY A 303 -10.74 -11.77 4.58
N GLU A 304 -11.29 -10.70 4.01
CA GLU A 304 -10.94 -10.25 2.66
C GLU A 304 -9.71 -9.32 2.67
N LEU A 305 -8.91 -9.46 1.61
CA LEU A 305 -7.68 -8.72 1.37
C LEU A 305 -7.84 -7.90 0.09
N LEU A 306 -7.32 -6.68 0.06
CA LEU A 306 -7.18 -5.86 -1.14
C LEU A 306 -5.70 -5.68 -1.48
N LEU A 307 -5.29 -6.17 -2.64
CA LEU A 307 -4.00 -5.88 -3.25
C LEU A 307 -4.18 -4.73 -4.25
N VAL A 308 -3.40 -3.66 -4.11
CA VAL A 308 -3.38 -2.52 -5.03
C VAL A 308 -2.00 -2.41 -5.66
N ASP A 309 -1.94 -2.33 -6.99
CA ASP A 309 -0.73 -2.00 -7.75
C ASP A 309 -0.51 -0.48 -7.70
N ASN A 310 0.44 -0.08 -6.86
CA ASN A 310 0.66 1.31 -6.48
C ASN A 310 1.25 2.15 -7.61
N ASP A 311 1.68 1.54 -8.72
CA ASP A 311 2.19 2.26 -9.89
C ASP A 311 1.10 2.65 -10.89
N VAL A 312 -0.11 2.08 -10.75
CA VAL A 312 -1.18 2.26 -11.74
C VAL A 312 -2.53 2.57 -11.12
N ALA A 313 -2.70 2.35 -9.83
CA ALA A 313 -3.93 2.64 -9.12
C ALA A 313 -3.67 3.60 -7.95
N VAL A 314 -4.57 4.57 -7.81
CA VAL A 314 -4.74 5.34 -6.57
C VAL A 314 -5.82 4.68 -5.73
N HIS A 315 -5.70 4.85 -4.43
CA HIS A 315 -6.70 4.38 -3.48
C HIS A 315 -7.05 5.48 -2.49
N GLY A 316 -8.21 5.35 -1.87
CA GLY A 316 -8.72 6.30 -0.88
C GLY A 316 -9.83 5.63 -0.08
N ARG A 317 -10.65 6.43 0.60
CA ARG A 317 -11.74 5.89 1.42
C ARG A 317 -12.88 6.86 1.49
N VAL A 318 -14.10 6.35 1.36
CA VAL A 318 -15.31 7.14 1.58
C VAL A 318 -15.41 7.62 3.05
N PRO A 319 -16.05 8.78 3.31
CA PRO A 319 -16.34 9.21 4.66
C PRO A 319 -17.22 8.20 5.41
N PHE A 320 -17.03 8.07 6.72
CA PHE A 320 -17.90 7.31 7.61
C PHE A 320 -17.95 7.93 9.01
N THR A 321 -18.94 7.55 9.82
CA THR A 321 -19.04 7.99 11.22
C THR A 321 -18.52 6.88 12.12
N ALA A 322 -17.39 7.14 12.80
CA ALA A 322 -16.84 6.22 13.79
C ALA A 322 -17.64 6.29 15.11
N ARG A 323 -17.72 5.16 15.82
CA ARG A 323 -18.45 5.01 17.09
C ARG A 323 -17.55 5.16 18.31
N TYR A 324 -16.28 4.83 18.17
CA TYR A 324 -15.26 4.79 19.23
C TYR A 324 -15.63 3.89 20.41
N ASP A 325 -16.44 2.86 20.17
CA ASP A 325 -16.94 1.90 21.16
C ASP A 325 -16.28 0.51 21.05
N GLY A 326 -15.24 0.39 20.23
CA GLY A 326 -14.56 -0.87 19.96
C GLY A 326 -15.20 -1.71 18.85
N THR A 327 -16.22 -1.21 18.13
CA THR A 327 -16.84 -1.93 17.01
C THR A 327 -16.46 -1.38 15.63
N ASP A 328 -15.65 -0.33 15.59
CA ASP A 328 -15.31 0.37 14.36
C ASP A 328 -14.54 -0.47 13.34
N ARG A 329 -14.49 0.04 12.11
CA ARG A 329 -13.69 -0.51 11.01
C ARG A 329 -12.22 -0.64 11.43
N TRP A 330 -11.65 -1.82 11.18
CA TRP A 330 -10.25 -2.14 11.44
C TRP A 330 -9.66 -2.86 10.23
N LEU A 331 -8.68 -2.23 9.59
CA LEU A 331 -7.83 -2.90 8.60
C LEU A 331 -6.38 -3.00 9.07
N LYS A 332 -5.65 -3.97 8.52
CA LYS A 332 -4.19 -4.03 8.54
C LYS A 332 -3.62 -3.59 7.21
N ARG A 333 -2.46 -2.94 7.21
CA ARG A 333 -1.76 -2.50 5.99
C ARG A 333 -0.33 -3.02 5.98
N VAL A 334 0.13 -3.51 4.82
CA VAL A 334 1.52 -3.91 4.58
C VAL A 334 2.00 -3.32 3.26
N ASN A 335 3.19 -2.71 3.28
CA ASN A 335 3.88 -2.21 2.10
C ASN A 335 4.77 -3.32 1.52
N ILE A 336 4.70 -3.53 0.21
CA ILE A 336 5.40 -4.62 -0.48
C ILE A 336 6.22 -4.06 -1.64
N ARG A 337 7.51 -4.40 -1.66
CA ARG A 337 8.40 -4.16 -2.80
C ARG A 337 8.44 -5.40 -3.69
N LEU A 338 8.53 -5.19 -4.99
CA LEU A 338 8.73 -6.23 -6.01
C LEU A 338 10.11 -6.03 -6.65
N PRO A 339 11.14 -6.81 -6.26
CA PRO A 339 12.49 -6.65 -6.81
C PRO A 339 12.58 -6.76 -8.34
N GLU A 340 11.69 -7.54 -8.94
CA GLU A 340 11.55 -7.73 -10.38
C GLU A 340 10.91 -6.54 -11.11
N ARG A 341 10.35 -5.56 -10.38
CA ARG A 341 9.81 -4.30 -10.90
C ARG A 341 10.64 -3.12 -10.39
N PRO A 342 11.81 -2.86 -11.00
CA PRO A 342 12.66 -1.75 -10.60
C PRO A 342 11.93 -0.41 -10.78
N ARG A 343 12.33 0.56 -9.96
CA ARG A 343 11.91 1.95 -10.07
C ARG A 343 12.56 2.59 -11.29
N ARG A 344 11.99 3.70 -11.78
CA ARG A 344 12.61 4.44 -12.88
C ARG A 344 13.98 4.94 -12.46
N ALA A 345 14.95 4.89 -13.37
CA ALA A 345 16.31 5.38 -13.08
C ALA A 345 16.30 6.83 -12.56
N ALA A 346 15.46 7.72 -13.12
CA ALA A 346 15.35 9.09 -12.66
C ALA A 346 14.88 9.25 -11.20
N GLU A 347 14.18 8.24 -10.63
CA GLU A 347 13.75 8.28 -9.22
C GLU A 347 14.93 8.08 -8.26
N SER A 348 16.10 7.59 -8.70
CA SER A 348 17.27 7.43 -7.82
C SER A 348 17.87 8.76 -7.33
N GLU A 349 17.60 9.84 -8.05
CA GLU A 349 18.08 11.19 -7.73
C GLU A 349 17.20 11.89 -6.68
N GLU A 350 16.02 11.34 -6.36
CA GLU A 350 15.11 11.92 -5.40
C GLU A 350 15.60 11.75 -3.95
N ASN A 351 15.44 12.79 -3.13
CA ASN A 351 15.97 12.84 -1.77
C ASN A 351 15.18 11.99 -0.74
N GLY A 352 13.97 11.55 -1.07
CA GLY A 352 13.06 10.83 -0.17
C GLY A 352 12.72 11.57 1.12
N TYR A 353 13.01 12.89 1.20
CA TYR A 353 12.80 13.75 2.36
C TYR A 353 13.37 13.19 3.68
N GLY A 354 14.50 12.48 3.60
CA GLY A 354 15.16 11.87 4.74
C GLY A 354 14.42 10.68 5.37
N GLN A 355 13.33 10.20 4.75
CA GLN A 355 12.55 9.09 5.29
C GLN A 355 13.32 7.76 5.18
N GLN A 356 13.23 6.98 6.26
CA GLN A 356 13.99 5.74 6.39
C GLN A 356 13.08 4.52 6.21
N ILE A 357 13.50 3.62 5.31
CA ILE A 357 12.85 2.35 5.06
C ILE A 357 13.38 1.30 6.04
N ILE A 358 12.47 0.60 6.68
CA ILE A 358 12.72 -0.62 7.46
C ILE A 358 12.41 -1.81 6.55
N ALA A 359 13.45 -2.34 5.92
CA ALA A 359 13.36 -3.49 5.03
C ALA A 359 14.20 -4.65 5.58
N PRO A 360 13.68 -5.42 6.57
CA PRO A 360 14.02 -6.85 6.65
C PRO A 360 13.51 -7.51 5.35
N PHE A 361 13.57 -8.80 5.07
CA PHE A 361 13.19 -9.40 3.76
C PHE A 361 14.00 -8.97 2.53
N ALA A 362 14.50 -7.73 2.46
CA ALA A 362 15.51 -7.29 1.52
C ALA A 362 16.76 -8.19 1.60
N PRO A 363 17.32 -8.65 0.46
CA PRO A 363 18.60 -9.33 0.47
C PRO A 363 19.70 -8.40 0.99
N PRO A 364 20.73 -8.94 1.66
CA PRO A 364 21.84 -8.15 2.16
C PRO A 364 22.49 -7.30 1.06
N PRO A 365 23.09 -6.13 1.39
CA PRO A 365 23.71 -5.24 0.41
C PRO A 365 24.70 -5.93 -0.55
N ALA A 366 25.45 -6.92 -0.06
CA ALA A 366 26.40 -7.70 -0.86
C ALA A 366 25.73 -8.54 -1.97
N GLN A 367 24.50 -9.02 -1.74
CA GLN A 367 23.71 -9.74 -2.74
C GLN A 367 22.97 -8.78 -3.68
N ARG A 368 22.53 -7.61 -3.21
CA ARG A 368 21.92 -6.55 -4.05
C ARG A 368 22.89 -6.03 -5.11
N ALA A 369 24.11 -5.68 -4.72
CA ALA A 369 25.13 -5.22 -5.66
C ALA A 369 25.55 -6.32 -6.67
N ARG A 370 25.29 -7.60 -6.38
CA ARG A 370 25.53 -8.71 -7.31
C ARG A 370 24.34 -8.92 -8.26
N ALA A 371 23.11 -8.77 -7.77
CA ALA A 371 21.89 -8.81 -8.59
C ALA A 371 21.80 -7.63 -9.56
N GLU A 372 22.13 -6.40 -9.11
CA GLU A 372 22.17 -5.19 -9.95
C GLU A 372 23.24 -5.27 -11.04
N ARG A 373 24.42 -5.86 -10.73
CA ARG A 373 25.46 -6.12 -11.73
C ARG A 373 25.11 -7.21 -12.74
N ASN A 374 24.32 -8.20 -12.34
CA ASN A 374 23.93 -9.31 -13.21
C ASN A 374 22.66 -9.01 -14.04
N GLY A 375 21.84 -8.05 -13.61
CA GLY A 375 20.66 -7.57 -14.35
C GLY A 375 20.99 -6.51 -15.41
N ALA A 376 22.17 -5.88 -15.33
CA ALA A 376 22.75 -5.10 -16.41
C ALA A 376 23.37 -6.05 -17.45
N VAL A 377 22.54 -6.68 -18.27
CA VAL A 377 23.02 -7.30 -19.51
C VAL A 377 23.48 -6.15 -20.40
N ASP A 378 24.78 -6.15 -20.69
CA ASP A 378 25.52 -5.23 -21.53
C ASP A 378 24.91 -5.22 -22.94
N ASP A 379 24.08 -4.20 -23.24
CA ASP A 379 23.54 -3.94 -24.58
C ASP A 379 24.62 -3.28 -25.47
N ARG A 380 25.78 -3.94 -25.54
CA ARG A 380 26.82 -3.66 -26.52
C ARG A 380 26.92 -4.84 -27.43
N GLY A 381 26.10 -4.81 -28.47
CA GLY A 381 26.26 -5.65 -29.64
C GLY A 381 27.71 -5.62 -30.11
N SER A 382 28.35 -6.78 -30.09
CA SER A 382 29.60 -7.04 -30.77
C SER A 382 29.32 -6.92 -32.27
N VAL A 383 29.63 -5.76 -32.86
CA VAL A 383 29.77 -5.64 -34.31
C VAL A 383 31.08 -6.32 -34.69
N GLU A 384 30.99 -7.56 -35.17
CA GLU A 384 32.10 -8.20 -35.88
C GLU A 384 32.27 -7.50 -37.25
N HIS A 385 33.39 -6.82 -37.42
CA HIS A 385 33.86 -6.36 -38.72
C HIS A 385 34.57 -7.52 -39.42
N THR A 386 34.03 -7.95 -40.57
CA THR A 386 34.81 -8.54 -41.66
C THR A 386 35.37 -7.46 -42.57
#